data_AF-A0A357L792-F1
#
_entry.id   AF-A0A357L792-F1
#
_cell.length_a   1.000
_cell.length_b   1.000
_cell.length_c   1.000
_cell.angle_alpha   90.00
_cell.angle_beta   90.00
_cell.angle_gamma   90.00
#
_symmetry.space_group_name_H-M   'P 1'
#
loop_
_entity.id
_entity.type
_entity.pdbx_description
1 polymer ?
#
loop_
_entity_poly.entity_id
_entity_poly.type
_entity_poly.pdbx_seq_one_letter_code
_entity_poly.pdbx_strand_id
1 'polypeptide(L)'
;MSRIIQLYAQFTALCGKVPYSIVALACRLAAAIPFWRSGQSKIEGADLFGIKFELFSLKASKVYLFQEEFGFPEAIAPAAAQMAALGENLLPPLLVFGLLTRFGAL
;
A
#
# COMPACT_ATOMS: atom_id res chain seq x y z
N MET A 1 43.99 5.42 -0.67
CA MET A 1 42.90 5.81 -1.61
C MET A 1 42.43 4.65 -2.48
N SER A 2 43.30 3.82 -3.07
CA SER A 2 42.90 2.72 -3.97
C SER A 2 42.06 1.61 -3.30
N ARG A 3 42.34 1.27 -2.04
CA ARG A 3 41.64 0.19 -1.32
C ARG A 3 40.16 0.49 -1.08
N ILE A 4 39.80 1.75 -0.82
CA ILE A 4 38.39 2.18 -0.68
C ILE A 4 37.66 2.05 -2.02
N ILE A 5 38.31 2.45 -3.11
CA ILE A 5 37.74 2.33 -4.46
C ILE A 5 37.53 0.86 -4.83
N GLN A 6 38.49 -0.02 -4.50
CA GLN A 6 38.37 -1.46 -4.74
C GLN A 6 37.24 -2.09 -3.93
N LEU A 7 37.10 -1.73 -2.65
CA LEU A 7 36.00 -2.21 -1.80
C LEU A 7 34.64 -1.75 -2.35
N TYR A 8 34.54 -0.50 -2.79
CA TYR A 8 33.33 0.02 -3.44
C TYR A 8 33.01 -0.71 -4.76
N ALA A 9 34.00 -0.97 -5.59
CA ALA A 9 33.84 -1.70 -6.84
C ALA A 9 33.39 -3.16 -6.61
N GLN A 10 33.96 -3.82 -5.60
CA GLN A 10 33.55 -5.18 -5.21
C GLN A 10 32.13 -5.21 -4.66
N PHE A 11 31.75 -4.21 -3.85
CA PHE A 11 30.40 -4.09 -3.31
C PHE A 11 29.37 -3.86 -4.42
N THR A 12 29.62 -2.92 -5.33
CA THR A 12 28.73 -2.66 -6.47
C THR A 12 28.61 -3.87 -7.39
N ALA A 13 29.70 -4.60 -7.65
CA ALA A 13 29.66 -5.84 -8.41
C ALA A 13 28.83 -6.94 -7.72
N LEU A 14 28.87 -7.01 -6.39
CA LEU A 14 28.05 -7.95 -5.61
C LEU A 14 26.57 -7.56 -5.68
N CYS A 15 26.24 -6.28 -5.46
CA CYS A 15 24.87 -5.78 -5.57
C CYS A 15 24.30 -5.94 -6.98
N GLY A 16 25.13 -5.77 -8.01
CA GLY A 16 24.74 -5.95 -9.42
C GLY A 16 24.32 -7.38 -9.78
N LYS A 17 24.59 -8.37 -8.92
CA LYS A 17 24.10 -9.76 -9.11
C LYS A 17 22.63 -9.92 -8.74
N VAL A 18 22.03 -8.97 -8.02
CA VAL A 18 20.61 -9.04 -7.65
C VAL A 18 19.76 -8.67 -8.85
N PRO A 19 18.85 -9.56 -9.31
CA PRO A 19 17.94 -9.24 -10.39
C PRO A 19 17.07 -8.03 -10.03
N TYR A 20 16.96 -7.07 -10.95
CA TYR A 20 16.13 -5.88 -10.75
C TYR A 20 14.68 -6.22 -10.41
N SER A 21 14.14 -7.34 -10.92
CA SER A 21 12.79 -7.81 -10.61
C SER A 21 12.56 -8.03 -9.11
N ILE A 22 13.55 -8.55 -8.39
CA ILE A 22 13.47 -8.77 -6.93
C ILE A 22 13.45 -7.43 -6.21
N VAL A 23 14.32 -6.50 -6.61
CA VAL A 23 14.36 -5.14 -6.05
C VAL A 23 13.03 -4.43 -6.28
N ALA A 24 12.51 -4.48 -7.51
CA ALA A 24 11.23 -3.88 -7.86
C ALA A 24 10.06 -4.49 -7.08
N LEU A 25 10.03 -5.82 -6.90
CA LEU A 25 9.00 -6.49 -6.10
C LEU A 25 9.09 -6.07 -4.62
N ALA A 26 10.30 -6.03 -4.05
CA ALA A 26 10.51 -5.60 -2.68
C ALA A 26 10.05 -4.14 -2.47
N CYS A 27 10.36 -3.24 -3.40
CA CYS A 27 9.87 -1.86 -3.37
C CYS A 27 8.34 -1.79 -3.45
N ARG A 28 7.70 -2.58 -4.31
CA ARG A 28 6.23 -2.64 -4.40
C ARG A 28 5.59 -3.15 -3.12
N LEU A 29 6.16 -4.19 -2.51
CA LEU A 29 5.68 -4.72 -1.23
C LEU A 29 5.84 -3.69 -0.10
N ALA A 30 7.01 -3.04 -0.03
CA ALA A 30 7.29 -2.00 0.97
C ALA A 30 6.30 -0.83 0.87
N ALA A 31 5.93 -0.43 -0.36
CA ALA A 31 4.89 0.55 -0.59
C ALA A 31 3.48 0.01 -0.29
N ALA A 32 3.15 -1.22 -0.69
CA ALA A 32 1.80 -1.78 -0.62
C ALA A 32 1.35 -2.10 0.83
N ILE A 33 2.23 -2.67 1.65
CA ILE A 33 1.87 -3.25 2.95
C ILE A 33 1.26 -2.23 3.93
N PRO A 34 1.82 -1.01 4.12
CA PRO A 34 1.26 -0.03 5.05
C PRO A 34 -0.17 0.38 4.67
N PHE A 35 -0.41 0.64 3.38
CA PHE A 35 -1.75 0.99 2.88
C PHE A 35 -2.73 -0.18 3.05
N TRP A 36 -2.31 -1.41 2.72
CA TRP A 36 -3.18 -2.57 2.91
C TRP A 36 -3.58 -2.77 4.36
N ARG A 37 -2.64 -2.67 5.29
CA ARG A 37 -2.91 -2.78 6.73
C ARG A 37 -3.83 -1.67 7.22
N SER A 38 -3.62 -0.46 6.74
CA SER A 38 -4.52 0.66 7.01
C SER A 38 -5.94 0.37 6.49
N GLY A 39 -6.09 -0.12 5.26
CA GLY A 39 -7.38 -0.44 4.65
C GLY A 39 -8.12 -1.53 5.40
N GLN A 40 -7.42 -2.59 5.80
CA GLN A 40 -7.97 -3.69 6.60
C GLN A 40 -8.44 -3.25 7.99
N SER A 41 -7.87 -2.16 8.52
CA SER A 41 -8.34 -1.56 9.77
C SER A 41 -9.65 -0.80 9.63
N LYS A 42 -10.01 -0.38 8.40
CA LYS A 42 -11.20 0.43 8.09
C LYS A 42 -12.46 -0.42 7.87
N ILE A 43 -12.29 -1.67 7.45
CA ILE A 43 -13.40 -2.59 7.19
C ILE A 43 -13.72 -3.47 8.41
N GLU A 44 -14.99 -3.86 8.51
CA GLU A 44 -15.52 -4.84 9.47
C GLU A 44 -15.72 -6.21 8.79
N GLY A 45 -16.27 -7.17 9.52
CA GLY A 45 -16.56 -8.51 9.01
C GLY A 45 -15.60 -9.59 9.50
N ALA A 46 -15.89 -10.82 9.08
CA ALA A 46 -15.09 -11.98 9.40
C ALA A 46 -13.70 -11.90 8.75
N ASP A 47 -12.67 -12.32 9.49
CA ASP A 47 -11.32 -12.41 8.97
C ASP A 47 -10.94 -13.87 8.68
N LEU A 48 -10.12 -14.05 7.65
CA LEU A 48 -9.46 -15.30 7.34
C LEU A 48 -7.96 -15.04 7.25
N PHE A 49 -7.18 -15.65 8.14
CA PHE A 49 -5.75 -15.38 8.29
C PHE A 49 -5.43 -13.88 8.50
N GLY A 50 -6.29 -13.14 9.21
CA GLY A 50 -6.13 -11.70 9.44
C GLY A 50 -6.46 -10.82 8.22
N ILE A 51 -7.07 -11.38 7.18
CA ILE A 51 -7.53 -10.67 5.98
C ILE A 51 -9.06 -10.64 5.98
N LYS A 52 -9.65 -9.45 5.91
CA LYS A 52 -11.09 -9.27 5.75
C LYS A 52 -11.41 -9.04 4.28
N PHE A 53 -12.51 -9.64 3.83
CA PHE A 53 -12.97 -9.58 2.43
C PHE A 53 -14.27 -8.80 2.25
N GLU A 54 -14.92 -8.40 3.34
CA GLU A 54 -16.14 -7.59 3.31
C GLU A 54 -15.83 -6.12 2.99
N LEU A 55 -15.40 -5.86 1.76
CA LEU A 55 -14.92 -4.54 1.32
C LEU A 55 -15.95 -3.41 1.42
N PHE A 56 -17.25 -3.75 1.45
CA PHE A 56 -18.36 -2.80 1.58
C PHE A 56 -18.85 -2.63 3.02
N SER A 57 -18.27 -3.37 3.97
CA SER A 57 -18.61 -3.28 5.40
C SER A 57 -17.62 -2.33 6.07
N LEU A 58 -18.01 -1.07 6.24
CA LEU A 58 -17.16 -0.02 6.79
C LEU A 58 -17.44 0.19 8.27
N LYS A 59 -16.37 0.39 9.06
CA LYS A 59 -16.49 0.79 10.47
C LYS A 59 -17.17 2.15 10.60
N ALA A 60 -18.22 2.25 11.43
CA ALA A 60 -18.88 3.51 11.74
C ALA A 60 -17.90 4.56 12.31
N SER A 61 -16.92 4.13 13.12
CA SER A 61 -15.87 5.01 13.66
C SER A 61 -14.98 5.64 12.59
N LYS A 62 -14.88 5.05 11.40
CA LYS A 62 -14.11 5.63 10.29
C LYS A 62 -14.91 6.66 9.51
N VAL A 63 -16.23 6.49 9.40
CA VAL A 63 -17.11 7.52 8.86
C VAL A 63 -17.06 8.76 9.74
N TYR A 64 -17.18 8.57 11.07
CA TYR A 64 -17.05 9.64 12.05
C TYR A 64 -15.70 10.39 11.94
N LEU A 65 -14.60 9.65 11.80
CA LEU A 65 -13.27 10.25 11.58
C LEU A 65 -13.23 11.15 10.32
N PHE A 66 -13.89 10.73 9.24
CA PHE A 66 -13.96 11.55 8.02
C PHE A 66 -14.81 12.81 8.20
N GLN A 67 -15.88 12.74 9.00
CA GLN A 67 -16.73 13.89 9.31
C GLN A 67 -16.01 14.90 10.20
N GLU A 68 -15.54 14.43 11.36
CA GLU A 68 -15.07 15.32 12.43
C GLU A 68 -13.60 15.69 12.30
N GLU A 69 -12.72 14.73 11.96
CA GLU A 69 -11.27 14.97 11.93
C GLU A 69 -10.81 15.47 10.55
N PHE A 70 -11.33 14.87 9.48
CA PHE A 70 -10.99 15.29 8.11
C PHE A 70 -11.93 16.38 7.54
N GLY A 71 -13.00 16.72 8.26
CA GLY A 71 -13.89 17.84 7.91
C GLY A 71 -14.76 17.62 6.68
N PHE A 72 -15.00 16.36 6.28
CA PHE A 72 -15.92 16.09 5.17
C PHE A 72 -17.37 16.39 5.59
N PRO A 73 -18.19 16.99 4.70
CA PRO A 73 -19.63 17.13 4.95
C PRO A 73 -20.28 15.77 5.23
N GLU A 74 -21.25 15.74 6.15
CA GLU A 74 -21.93 14.50 6.57
C GLU A 74 -22.49 13.69 5.39
N ALA A 75 -23.03 14.39 4.38
CA ALA A 75 -23.57 13.78 3.17
C ALA A 75 -22.52 13.06 2.30
N ILE A 76 -21.24 13.44 2.40
CA ILE A 76 -20.14 12.94 1.54
C ILE A 76 -19.22 12.00 2.32
N ALA A 77 -19.05 12.21 3.63
CA ALA A 77 -18.09 11.47 4.44
C ALA A 77 -18.23 9.93 4.38
N PRO A 78 -19.45 9.33 4.35
CA PRO A 78 -19.58 7.87 4.17
C PRO A 78 -18.99 7.39 2.85
N ALA A 79 -19.29 8.11 1.75
CA ALA A 79 -18.77 7.78 0.43
C ALA A 79 -17.25 7.97 0.36
N ALA A 80 -16.73 9.07 0.93
CA ALA A 80 -15.29 9.34 0.98
C ALA A 80 -14.54 8.26 1.78
N ALA A 81 -15.05 7.88 2.96
CA ALA A 81 -14.47 6.85 3.79
C ALA A 81 -14.50 5.47 3.11
N GLN A 82 -15.59 5.15 2.41
CA GLN A 82 -15.72 3.93 1.62
C GLN A 82 -14.74 3.91 0.43
N MET A 83 -14.62 5.00 -0.32
CA MET A 83 -13.67 5.11 -1.43
C MET A 83 -12.22 4.97 -0.94
N ALA A 84 -11.88 5.58 0.20
CA ALA A 84 -10.57 5.42 0.82
C ALA A 84 -10.32 3.96 1.23
N ALA A 85 -11.29 3.30 1.87
CA ALA A 85 -11.18 1.89 2.23
C ALA A 85 -11.02 0.99 1.01
N LEU A 86 -11.78 1.21 -0.06
CA LEU A 86 -11.65 0.46 -1.31
C LEU A 86 -10.29 0.69 -1.97
N GLY A 87 -9.83 1.94 -2.05
CA GLY A 87 -8.51 2.25 -2.61
C GLY A 87 -7.39 1.55 -1.85
N GLU A 88 -7.42 1.60 -0.53
CA GLU A 88 -6.42 0.95 0.33
C GLU A 88 -6.51 -0.58 0.32
N ASN A 89 -7.65 -1.17 -0.03
CA ASN A 89 -7.85 -2.62 -0.16
C ASN A 89 -7.86 -3.15 -1.61
N LEU A 90 -7.65 -2.30 -2.63
CA LEU A 90 -7.61 -2.77 -4.03
C LEU A 90 -6.33 -2.35 -4.74
N LEU A 91 -5.81 -1.14 -4.49
CA LEU A 91 -4.60 -0.65 -5.15
C LEU A 91 -3.32 -1.40 -4.73
N PRO A 92 -3.12 -1.79 -3.46
CA PRO A 92 -1.85 -2.42 -3.08
C PRO A 92 -1.56 -3.77 -3.77
N PRO A 93 -2.52 -4.71 -3.95
CA PRO A 93 -2.31 -5.94 -4.71
C PRO A 93 -2.04 -5.64 -6.17
N LEU A 94 -2.77 -4.70 -6.77
CA LEU A 94 -2.52 -4.26 -8.15
C LEU A 94 -1.08 -3.76 -8.30
N LEU A 95 -0.60 -2.95 -7.35
CA LEU A 95 0.78 -2.47 -7.29
C LEU A 95 1.78 -3.63 -7.17
N VAL A 96 1.55 -4.60 -6.28
CA VAL A 96 2.44 -5.77 -6.11
C VAL A 96 2.53 -6.57 -7.41
N PHE A 97 1.40 -6.86 -8.05
CA PHE A 97 1.35 -7.55 -9.34
C PHE A 97 1.83 -6.69 -10.51
N GLY A 98 2.09 -5.40 -10.31
CA GLY A 98 2.53 -4.47 -11.35
C GLY A 98 1.41 -4.03 -12.30
N LEU A 99 0.16 -4.33 -11.98
CA LEU A 99 -1.02 -3.96 -12.76
C LEU A 99 -1.31 -2.46 -12.61
N LEU A 100 -1.67 -1.80 -13.72
CA LEU A 100 -1.98 -0.37 -13.78
C LEU A 100 -0.89 0.60 -13.27
N THR A 101 0.30 0.10 -12.92
CA THR A 101 1.40 0.91 -12.37
C THR A 101 1.90 2.00 -13.32
N ARG A 102 1.86 1.77 -14.63
CA ARG A 102 2.16 2.80 -15.63
C ARG A 102 1.11 3.92 -15.65
N PHE A 103 -0.17 3.59 -15.50
CA PHE A 103 -1.24 4.59 -15.45
C PHE A 103 -1.14 5.44 -14.18
N GLY A 104 -0.82 4.83 -13.04
CA GLY A 104 -0.65 5.56 -11.77
C GLY A 104 0.61 6.44 -11.70
N ALA A 105 1.50 6.35 -12.69
CA ALA A 105 2.71 7.17 -12.78
C ALA A 105 2.59 8.35 -13.75
N LEU A 106 1.46 8.48 -14.44
CA LEU A 106 1.13 9.59 -15.36
C LEU A 106 0.30 10.64 -14.61
#